data_AF-A0A2A2R054-F1
#
_entry.id   AF-A0A2A2R054-F1
#
_cell.length_a   1.000
_cell.length_b   1.000
_cell.length_c   1.000
_cell.angle_alpha   90.00
_cell.angle_beta   90.00
_cell.angle_gamma   90.00
#
_symmetry.space_group_name_H-M   'P 1'
#
loop_
_entity.id
_entity.type
_entity.pdbx_description
1 polymer ?
#
loop_
_entity_poly.entity_id
_entity_poly.type
_entity_poly.pdbx_seq_one_letter_code
_entity_poly.pdbx_strand_id
1 'polypeptide(L)'
;MESSSVQPSFEDALTRLEAIVESMEAGDVPLADLIARFEQGTQLLKVCEGRLQEAELRIEQLRRQKDGALTTERFEPAREA
;
A
#
# COMPACT_ATOMS: atom_id res chain seq x y z
N MET A 1 9.99 -3.09 27.25
CA MET A 1 10.35 -2.41 25.99
C MET A 1 9.61 -3.14 24.90
N GLU A 2 8.53 -2.56 24.38
CA GLU A 2 7.74 -3.18 23.31
C GLU A 2 8.57 -3.24 22.04
N SER A 3 9.10 -4.44 21.76
CA SER A 3 9.60 -4.83 20.44
C SER A 3 8.39 -5.00 19.51
N SER A 4 7.69 -3.90 19.26
CA SER A 4 6.66 -3.88 18.21
C SER A 4 7.43 -3.85 16.90
N SER A 5 7.34 -4.94 16.14
CA SER A 5 7.78 -5.00 14.76
C SER A 5 6.98 -3.98 13.95
N VAL A 6 7.41 -2.72 13.98
CA VAL A 6 6.79 -1.63 13.24
C VAL A 6 7.11 -1.90 11.77
N GLN A 7 6.16 -2.52 11.08
CA GLN A 7 6.11 -2.53 9.62
C GLN A 7 6.31 -1.08 9.16
N PRO A 8 7.33 -0.78 8.34
CA PRO A 8 7.62 0.60 7.95
C PRO A 8 6.35 1.24 7.36
N SER A 9 6.14 2.52 7.68
CA SER A 9 5.08 3.28 7.04
C SER A 9 5.37 3.40 5.53
N PHE A 10 4.36 3.75 4.74
CA PHE A 10 4.58 4.01 3.31
C PHE A 10 5.67 5.07 3.10
N GLU A 11 5.64 6.15 3.89
CA GLU A 11 6.61 7.23 3.78
C GLU A 11 8.02 6.77 4.17
N ASP A 12 8.17 6.01 5.26
CA ASP A 12 9.47 5.44 5.66
C ASP A 12 10.04 4.50 4.59
N ALA A 13 9.19 3.67 3.99
CA ALA A 13 9.61 2.74 2.95
C ALA A 13 10.03 3.49 1.68
N LEU A 14 9.30 4.55 1.31
CA LEU A 14 9.61 5.40 0.18
C LEU A 14 10.91 6.16 0.38
N THR A 15 11.11 6.81 1.53
CA THR A 15 12.35 7.55 1.83
C THR A 15 13.58 6.64 1.81
N ARG A 16 13.45 5.40 2.33
CA ARG A 16 14.54 4.41 2.22
C ARG A 16 14.82 3.99 0.79
N LEU A 17 13.78 3.82 -0.02
CA LEU A 17 13.92 3.48 -1.43
C LEU A 17 14.65 4.60 -2.19
N GLU A 18 14.27 5.85 -1.98
CA GLU A 18 14.92 7.02 -2.57
C GLU A 18 16.39 7.10 -2.18
N ALA A 19 16.72 6.91 -0.89
CA ALA A 19 18.10 6.89 -0.42
C ALA A 19 18.92 5.76 -1.07
N ILE A 20 18.31 4.58 -1.27
CA ILE A 20 18.96 3.48 -1.98
C ILE A 20 19.24 3.86 -3.44
N VAL A 21 18.25 4.42 -4.15
CA VAL A 21 18.41 4.84 -5.54
C VAL A 21 19.50 5.90 -5.68
N GLU A 22 19.45 6.96 -4.87
CA GLU A 22 20.46 8.03 -4.86
C GLU A 22 21.87 7.47 -4.65
N SER A 23 21.98 6.51 -3.72
CA SER A 23 23.25 5.86 -3.42
C SER A 23 23.77 4.98 -4.57
N MET A 24 22.90 4.41 -5.41
CA MET A 24 23.26 3.64 -6.60
C MET A 24 23.65 4.55 -7.77
N GLU A 25 22.99 5.71 -7.89
CA GLU A 25 23.29 6.72 -8.92
C GLU A 25 24.62 7.45 -8.68
N ALA A 26 25.08 7.53 -7.42
CA ALA A 26 26.36 8.13 -7.05
C ALA A 26 27.60 7.43 -7.66
N GLY A 27 27.45 6.21 -8.23
CA GLY A 27 28.44 5.57 -9.08
C GLY A 27 29.66 4.94 -8.39
N ASP A 28 29.82 5.10 -7.07
CA ASP A 28 30.96 4.57 -6.29
C ASP A 28 30.62 3.28 -5.52
N VAL A 29 29.61 2.52 -6.00
CA VAL A 29 29.12 1.33 -5.30
C VAL A 29 29.69 0.06 -5.93
N PRO A 30 30.38 -0.80 -5.16
CA PRO A 30 30.84 -2.10 -5.64
C PRO A 30 29.69 -2.94 -6.20
N LEU A 31 29.97 -3.79 -7.19
CA LEU A 31 28.96 -4.65 -7.83
C LEU A 31 28.18 -5.51 -6.83
N ALA A 32 28.85 -6.04 -5.80
CA ALA A 32 28.21 -6.83 -4.75
C ALA A 32 27.20 -6.00 -3.94
N ASP A 33 27.55 -4.76 -3.60
CA ASP A 33 26.67 -3.82 -2.90
C ASP A 33 25.51 -3.36 -3.78
N LEU A 34 25.71 -3.20 -5.09
CA LEU A 34 24.62 -2.88 -6.03
C LEU A 34 23.55 -3.97 -6.05
N ILE A 35 23.94 -5.24 -6.02
CA ILE A 35 23.00 -6.37 -5.97
C ILE A 35 22.19 -6.34 -4.66
N ALA A 36 22.88 -6.15 -3.53
CA ALA A 36 22.21 -6.07 -2.23
C ALA A 36 21.23 -4.89 -2.15
N ARG A 37 21.63 -3.72 -2.66
CA ARG A 37 20.78 -2.51 -2.74
C ARG A 37 19.58 -2.73 -3.65
N PHE A 38 19.76 -3.40 -4.79
CA PHE A 38 18.67 -3.73 -5.70
C PHE A 38 17.65 -4.67 -5.04
N GLU A 39 18.10 -5.70 -4.32
CA GLU A 39 17.22 -6.59 -3.57
C GLU A 39 16.44 -5.84 -2.47
N GLN A 40 17.13 -4.99 -1.71
CA GLN A 40 16.49 -4.15 -0.69
C GLN A 40 15.48 -3.18 -1.29
N GLY A 41 15.82 -2.51 -2.39
CA GLY A 41 14.91 -1.62 -3.12
C GLY A 41 13.67 -2.36 -3.63
N THR A 42 13.85 -3.57 -4.15
CA THR A 42 12.73 -4.42 -4.61
C THR A 42 11.81 -4.83 -3.46
N GLN A 43 12.35 -5.12 -2.28
CA GLN A 43 11.55 -5.42 -1.09
C GLN A 43 10.76 -4.19 -0.62
N LEU A 44 11.39 -3.01 -0.58
CA LEU A 44 10.73 -1.77 -0.21
C LEU A 44 9.63 -1.39 -1.20
N LEU A 45 9.87 -1.58 -2.51
CA LEU A 45 8.87 -1.36 -3.54
C LEU A 45 7.62 -2.22 -3.31
N LYS A 46 7.79 -3.52 -3.03
CA LYS A 46 6.66 -4.42 -2.70
C LYS A 46 5.88 -3.96 -1.47
N VAL A 47 6.57 -3.43 -0.46
CA VAL A 47 5.91 -2.86 0.73
C VAL A 47 5.08 -1.64 0.34
N CYS A 48 5.62 -0.73 -0.45
CA CYS A 48 4.91 0.45 -0.94
C CYS A 48 3.67 0.06 -1.76
N GLU A 49 3.80 -0.87 -2.70
CA GLU A 49 2.68 -1.38 -3.51
C GLU A 49 1.58 -2.00 -2.64
N GLY A 50 1.96 -2.84 -1.66
CA GLY A 50 0.99 -3.45 -0.74
C GLY A 50 0.23 -2.42 0.09
N ARG A 51 0.90 -1.36 0.57
CA ARG A 51 0.27 -0.25 1.30
C ARG A 51 -0.71 0.53 0.43
N LEU A 52 -0.34 0.82 -0.82
CA LEU A 52 -1.21 1.52 -1.76
C LEU A 52 -2.45 0.68 -2.09
N GLN A 53 -2.26 -0.62 -2.31
CA GLN A 53 -3.37 -1.53 -2.57
C GLN A 53 -4.34 -1.62 -1.38
N GLU A 54 -3.83 -1.68 -0.14
CA GLU A 54 -4.66 -1.64 1.06
C GLU A 54 -5.47 -0.34 1.16
N ALA A 55 -4.83 0.79 0.87
CA ALA A 55 -5.49 2.10 0.85
C ALA A 55 -6.60 2.16 -0.21
N GLU A 56 -6.34 1.68 -1.43
CA GLU A 56 -7.31 1.62 -2.53
C GLU A 56 -8.52 0.77 -2.15
N LEU A 57 -8.28 -0.45 -1.63
CA LEU A 57 -9.34 -1.35 -1.15
C LEU A 57 -10.21 -0.69 -0.07
N ARG A 58 -9.59 0.07 0.84
CA ARG A 58 -10.31 0.79 1.90
C ARG A 58 -11.16 1.92 1.34
N ILE A 59 -10.66 2.66 0.34
CA ILE A 59 -11.41 3.70 -0.36
C ILE A 59 -12.60 3.09 -1.11
N GLU A 60 -12.40 1.99 -1.83
CA GLU A 60 -13.46 1.25 -2.52
C GLU A 60 -14.56 0.80 -1.55
N GLN A 61 -14.20 0.24 -0.39
CA GLN A 61 -15.16 -0.16 0.64
C GLN A 61 -15.97 1.02 1.17
N LEU A 62 -15.31 2.16 1.47
CA LEU A 62 -15.99 3.37 1.93
C LEU A 62 -16.94 3.94 0.86
N ARG A 63 -16.55 3.88 -0.42
CA ARG A 63 -17.40 4.28 -1.54
C ARG A 63 -18.62 3.36 -1.63
N ARG A 64 -18.44 2.04 -1.59
CA ARG A 64 -19.53 1.05 -1.59
C ARG A 64 -20.46 1.20 -0.40
N GLN A 65 -19.97 1.59 0.78
CA GLN A 65 -20.81 1.89 1.94
C GLN A 65 -21.64 3.16 1.75
N LYS A 66 -21.07 4.22 1.14
CA LYS A 66 -21.82 5.43 0.79
C LYS A 66 -22.87 5.18 -0.30
N ASP A 67 -22.55 4.41 -1.32
CA ASP A 67 -23.49 4.01 -2.38
C ASP A 67 -24.51 2.98 -1.88
N GLY A 68 -24.10 2.08 -0.97
CA GLY A 68 -24.93 1.07 -0.33
C GLY A 68 -25.88 1.60 0.75
N ALA A 69 -25.76 2.87 1.15
CA ALA A 69 -26.80 3.56 1.91
C ALA A 69 -28.07 3.81 1.08
N LEU A 70 -28.01 3.60 -0.24
CA LEU A 70 -29.17 3.48 -1.12
C LEU A 70 -29.57 2.01 -1.33
N THR A 71 -29.48 1.16 -0.30
CA THR A 71 -30.30 -0.05 -0.30
C THR A 71 -31.76 0.39 -0.32
N THR A 72 -32.29 0.42 -1.53
CA THR A 72 -33.70 0.51 -1.84
C THR A 72 -34.42 -0.46 -0.91
N GLU A 73 -35.24 0.07 0.00
CA GLU A 73 -36.30 -0.72 0.60
C GLU A 73 -37.04 -1.35 -0.58
N ARG A 74 -36.97 -2.69 -0.64
CA ARG A 74 -37.72 -3.48 -1.60
C ARG A 74 -39.18 -3.07 -1.42
N PHE A 75 -39.69 -2.27 -2.36
CA PHE A 75 -41.10 -1.93 -2.39
C PHE A 75 -41.86 -3.23 -2.66
N GLU A 76 -42.47 -3.80 -1.63
CA GLU A 76 -43.44 -4.89 -1.78
C GLU A 76 -44.76 -4.25 -2.19
N PRO A 77 -45.20 -4.37 -3.46
CA PRO A 77 -46.55 -3.94 -3.80
C PRO A 77 -47.51 -4.82 -3.02
N ALA A 78 -48.33 -4.18 -2.19
CA ALA A 78 -49.38 -4.83 -1.43
C ALA A 78 -50.19 -5.75 -2.37
N ARG A 79 -50.23 -7.01 -1.98
CA ARG A 79 -50.94 -8.10 -2.67
C ARG A 79 -52.44 -7.76 -2.71
N GLU A 80 -52.92 -7.24 -3.84
CA GLU A 80 -54.36 -7.17 -4.12
C GLU A 80 -54.80 -8.52 -4.72
N ALA A 81 -55.68 -9.19 -3.98
CA ALA A 81 -56.41 -10.40 -4.37
C ALA A 81 -57.91 -10.13 -4.20
#